data_AF-A6ITL9-F1
#
_entry.id   AF-A6ITL9-F1
#
_cell.length_a   1.000
_cell.length_b   1.000
_cell.length_c   1.000
_cell.angle_alpha   90.00
_cell.angle_beta   90.00
_cell.angle_gamma   90.00
#
_symmetry.space_group_name_H-M   'P 1'
#
loop_
_entity.id
_entity.type
_entity.pdbx_description
1 polymer ?
#
loop_
_entity_poly.entity_id
_entity_poly.type
_entity_poly.pdbx_seq_one_letter_code
_entity_poly.pdbx_strand_id
1 'polypeptide(L)'
;MPKSKRDKKVSLTKTAKKGLELKQNLIEELRKCVDTYKYLFIFSVANMRNSKLKDIRNAWKHSRMFFGKNKVMMVALGRSPSDEYKDNLHQVSKKLRGEVGLLFTNRTKEEVNEWFTKYTEMDFARAGNKATLTVSLDPGPLKQFPHSMEPQLRQLGLPTALKKEAVWV
;
A
#
# COMPACT_ATOMS: atom_id res chain seq x y z
N MET A 1 -32.30 31.60 2.54
CA MET A 1 -31.27 31.55 3.61
C MET A 1 -30.10 30.69 3.14
N PRO A 2 -28.84 31.15 3.19
CA PRO A 2 -27.68 30.30 2.89
C PRO A 2 -27.63 29.14 3.89
N LYS A 3 -27.44 27.90 3.41
CA LYS A 3 -27.29 26.73 4.29
C LYS A 3 -26.12 26.97 5.25
N SER A 4 -26.33 26.69 6.54
CA SER A 4 -25.29 26.75 7.58
C SER A 4 -24.00 26.12 7.06
N LYS A 5 -22.98 26.95 6.84
CA LYS A 5 -21.70 26.57 6.25
C LYS A 5 -20.67 26.58 7.37
N ARG A 6 -20.14 25.40 7.70
CA ARG A 6 -19.08 25.27 8.71
C ARG A 6 -17.81 25.95 8.21
N ASP A 7 -17.09 26.57 9.14
CA ASP A 7 -15.79 27.17 8.83
C ASP A 7 -14.83 26.09 8.31
N LYS A 8 -14.17 26.39 7.20
CA LYS A 8 -13.19 25.50 6.58
C LYS A 8 -11.81 26.00 6.96
N LYS A 9 -11.19 25.35 7.94
CA LYS A 9 -9.79 25.60 8.33
C LYS A 9 -8.87 25.55 7.10
N VAL A 10 -8.35 26.71 6.68
CA VAL A 10 -7.39 26.83 5.58
C VAL A 10 -5.99 26.64 6.14
N SER A 11 -5.24 25.70 5.56
CA SER A 11 -3.85 25.45 5.94
C SER A 11 -2.91 26.11 4.93
N LEU A 12 -1.89 26.81 5.42
CA LEU A 12 -0.88 27.51 4.61
C LEU A 12 0.27 26.57 4.15
N THR A 13 0.00 25.27 4.03
CA THR A 13 1.00 24.29 3.57
C THR A 13 1.40 24.53 2.12
N LYS A 14 2.68 24.33 1.80
CA LYS A 14 3.22 24.46 0.44
C LYS A 14 2.75 23.37 -0.55
N THR A 15 2.06 22.32 -0.07
CA THR A 15 1.66 21.19 -0.92
C THR A 15 0.35 21.48 -1.65
N ALA A 16 0.43 21.66 -2.97
CA ALA A 16 -0.74 21.79 -3.83
C ALA A 16 -1.41 20.43 -4.09
N LYS A 17 -2.71 20.47 -4.40
CA LYS A 17 -3.44 19.27 -4.82
C LYS A 17 -2.94 18.80 -6.17
N LYS A 18 -2.59 17.52 -6.26
CA LYS A 18 -2.25 16.88 -7.55
C LYS A 18 -3.52 16.80 -8.41
N GLY A 19 -3.45 17.42 -9.58
CA GLY A 19 -4.59 17.62 -10.48
C GLY A 19 -4.83 16.46 -11.45
N LEU A 20 -5.59 16.77 -12.49
CA LEU A 20 -5.93 15.86 -13.59
C LEU A 20 -4.69 15.47 -14.41
N GLU A 21 -3.75 16.39 -14.59
CA GLU A 21 -2.50 16.22 -15.34
C GLU A 21 -1.69 15.01 -14.86
N LEU A 22 -1.52 14.84 -13.54
CA LEU A 22 -0.78 13.70 -13.00
C LEU A 22 -1.45 12.35 -13.31
N LYS A 23 -2.78 12.33 -13.46
CA LYS A 23 -3.51 11.12 -13.87
C LYS A 23 -3.34 10.86 -15.37
N GLN A 24 -3.29 11.90 -16.19
CA GLN A 24 -3.03 11.79 -17.63
C GLN A 24 -1.61 11.28 -17.88
N ASN A 25 -0.61 11.86 -17.20
CA ASN A 25 0.78 11.41 -17.28
C ASN A 25 0.92 9.94 -16.85
N LEU A 26 0.18 9.50 -15.82
CA LEU A 26 0.17 8.09 -15.42
C LEU A 26 -0.40 7.17 -16.51
N ILE A 27 -1.45 7.60 -17.21
CA ILE A 27 -2.05 6.84 -18.32
C ILE A 27 -1.06 6.73 -19.48
N GLU A 28 -0.41 7.83 -19.85
CA GLU A 28 0.58 7.85 -20.92
C GLU A 28 1.81 7.00 -20.59
N GLU A 29 2.36 7.09 -19.37
CA GLU A 29 3.45 6.24 -18.92
C GLU A 29 3.07 4.75 -18.98
N LEU A 30 1.84 4.42 -18.57
CA LEU A 30 1.36 3.05 -18.58
C LEU A 30 1.27 2.52 -20.02
N ARG A 31 0.70 3.29 -20.95
CA ARG A 31 0.62 2.92 -22.37
C ARG A 31 2.02 2.73 -22.98
N LYS A 32 2.97 3.62 -22.70
CA LYS A 32 4.37 3.44 -23.11
C LYS A 32 4.96 2.13 -22.59
N CYS A 33 4.68 1.76 -21.34
CA CYS A 33 5.15 0.50 -20.77
C CYS A 33 4.51 -0.74 -21.44
N VAL A 34 3.27 -0.64 -21.91
CA VAL A 34 2.62 -1.71 -22.70
C VAL A 34 3.36 -1.94 -24.02
N ASP A 35 4.01 -0.93 -24.57
CA ASP A 35 4.79 -1.05 -25.80
C ASP A 35 6.22 -1.50 -25.57
N THR A 36 6.85 -1.05 -24.47
CA THR A 36 8.24 -1.38 -24.16
C THR A 36 8.42 -2.79 -23.60
N TYR A 37 7.47 -3.28 -22.79
CA TYR A 37 7.63 -4.53 -22.05
C TYR A 37 6.83 -5.69 -22.67
N LYS A 38 7.43 -6.88 -22.63
CA LYS A 38 6.83 -8.10 -23.19
C LYS A 38 5.72 -8.67 -22.29
N TYR A 39 5.88 -8.59 -20.97
CA TYR A 39 4.97 -9.21 -20.01
C TYR A 39 4.33 -8.18 -19.09
N LEU A 40 3.05 -8.42 -18.80
CA LEU A 40 2.25 -7.69 -17.83
C LEU A 40 1.73 -8.66 -16.77
N PHE A 41 1.97 -8.33 -15.51
CA PHE A 41 1.48 -9.07 -14.35
C PHE A 41 0.58 -8.19 -13.50
N ILE A 42 -0.45 -8.80 -12.92
CA ILE A 42 -1.25 -8.20 -11.86
C ILE A 42 -0.77 -8.80 -10.55
N PHE A 43 -0.44 -7.95 -9.58
CA PHE A 43 -0.10 -8.39 -8.24
C PHE A 43 -1.09 -7.79 -7.24
N SER A 44 -1.49 -8.59 -6.26
CA SER A 44 -2.25 -8.13 -5.10
C SER A 44 -1.31 -7.91 -3.92
N VAL A 45 -1.56 -6.87 -3.15
CA VAL A 45 -0.84 -6.62 -1.90
C VAL A 45 -1.83 -6.58 -0.75
N ALA A 46 -1.44 -7.15 0.39
CA ALA A 46 -2.13 -6.96 1.65
C ALA A 46 -1.22 -6.13 2.57
N ASN A 47 -1.79 -5.13 3.24
CA ASN A 47 -1.08 -4.32 4.25
C ASN A 47 0.20 -3.61 3.74
N MET A 48 0.22 -3.17 2.49
CA MET A 48 1.43 -2.57 1.89
C MET A 48 1.90 -1.31 2.65
N ARG A 49 3.23 -1.14 2.75
CA ARG A 49 3.89 0.11 3.16
C ARG A 49 4.65 0.71 2.01
N ASN A 50 4.67 2.05 1.96
CA ASN A 50 5.41 2.78 0.93
C ASN A 50 6.93 2.51 0.96
N SER A 51 7.51 2.26 2.13
CA SER A 51 8.93 1.86 2.25
C SER A 51 9.19 0.55 1.52
N LYS A 52 8.41 -0.49 1.86
CA LYS A 52 8.55 -1.83 1.26
C LYS A 52 8.32 -1.81 -0.24
N LEU A 53 7.33 -1.05 -0.73
CA LEU A 53 7.13 -0.88 -2.18
C LEU A 53 8.33 -0.20 -2.86
N LYS A 54 9.01 0.74 -2.20
CA LYS A 54 10.25 1.33 -2.73
C LYS A 54 11.38 0.31 -2.79
N ASP A 55 11.51 -0.54 -1.79
CA ASP A 55 12.54 -1.60 -1.76
C ASP A 55 12.33 -2.60 -2.90
N ILE A 56 11.08 -3.04 -3.12
CA ILE A 56 10.71 -3.91 -4.25
C ILE A 56 11.01 -3.21 -5.58
N ARG A 57 10.67 -1.93 -5.74
CA ARG A 57 10.99 -1.15 -6.96
C ARG A 57 12.49 -1.01 -7.19
N ASN A 58 13.28 -0.90 -6.12
CA ASN A 58 14.73 -0.82 -6.19
C ASN A 58 15.37 -2.17 -6.58
N ALA A 59 14.80 -3.29 -6.13
CA ALA A 59 15.20 -4.62 -6.58
C ALA A 59 14.85 -4.86 -8.05
N TRP A 60 13.69 -4.36 -8.49
CA TRP A 60 13.16 -4.52 -9.85
C TRP A 60 13.33 -3.28 -10.73
N LYS A 61 14.48 -2.61 -10.70
CA LYS A 61 14.74 -1.37 -11.50
C LYS A 61 14.55 -1.56 -13.01
N HIS A 62 14.80 -2.76 -13.50
CA HIS A 62 14.63 -3.12 -14.92
C HIS A 62 13.15 -3.28 -15.31
N SER A 63 12.24 -3.29 -14.34
CA SER A 63 10.80 -3.47 -14.52
C SER A 63 10.05 -2.23 -14.02
N ARG A 64 8.81 -2.05 -14.47
CA ARG A 64 7.99 -0.91 -14.07
C ARG A 64 6.77 -1.35 -13.27
N MET A 65 6.66 -0.84 -12.05
CA MET A 65 5.55 -1.13 -11.14
C MET A 65 4.62 0.06 -10.95
N PHE A 66 3.37 -0.11 -11.36
CA PHE A 66 2.30 0.84 -11.13
C PHE A 66 1.43 0.39 -9.95
N PHE A 67 1.29 1.29 -8.98
CA PHE A 67 0.38 1.10 -7.86
C PHE A 67 -0.35 2.41 -7.65
N GLY A 68 -1.64 2.42 -7.97
CA GLY A 68 -2.46 3.62 -8.02
C GLY A 68 -3.94 3.28 -8.09
N LYS A 69 -4.77 4.26 -8.46
CA LYS A 69 -6.22 4.04 -8.51
C LYS A 69 -6.56 3.06 -9.65
N ASN A 70 -7.13 1.90 -9.32
CA ASN A 70 -7.51 0.86 -10.30
C ASN A 70 -8.31 1.42 -11.47
N LYS A 71 -9.27 2.31 -11.20
CA LYS A 71 -10.09 2.94 -12.25
C LYS A 71 -9.28 3.73 -13.29
N VAL A 72 -8.14 4.30 -12.91
CA VAL A 72 -7.24 5.01 -13.84
C VAL A 72 -6.45 4.00 -14.67
N MET A 73 -5.92 2.96 -14.03
CA MET A 73 -5.21 1.87 -14.72
C MET A 73 -6.12 1.13 -15.72
N MET A 74 -7.37 0.89 -15.36
CA MET A 74 -8.38 0.29 -16.26
C MET A 74 -8.69 1.17 -17.48
N VAL A 75 -8.60 2.51 -17.35
CA VAL A 75 -8.78 3.42 -18.50
C VAL A 75 -7.54 3.41 -19.39
N ALA A 76 -6.36 3.25 -18.81
CA ALA A 76 -5.13 3.19 -19.58
C ALA A 76 -5.05 1.93 -20.45
N LEU A 77 -5.48 0.78 -19.92
CA LEU A 77 -5.52 -0.52 -20.61
C LEU A 77 -6.75 -0.69 -21.52
N GLY A 78 -7.89 -0.08 -21.13
CA GLY A 78 -9.19 -0.22 -21.78
C GLY A 78 -10.18 -1.04 -20.95
N ARG A 79 -11.45 -0.62 -20.94
CA ARG A 79 -12.52 -1.26 -20.14
C ARG A 79 -13.35 -2.26 -20.93
N SER A 80 -13.52 -2.01 -22.22
CA SER A 80 -14.24 -2.83 -23.18
C SER A 80 -13.31 -3.21 -24.33
N PRO A 81 -13.66 -4.24 -25.12
CA PRO A 81 -12.89 -4.60 -26.33
C PRO A 81 -12.80 -3.45 -27.34
N SER A 82 -13.77 -2.53 -27.35
CA SER A 82 -13.78 -1.35 -28.24
C SER A 82 -12.83 -0.22 -27.81
N ASP A 83 -12.40 -0.22 -26.55
CA ASP A 83 -11.60 0.85 -25.92
C ASP A 83 -10.22 0.32 -25.50
N GLU A 84 -9.87 -0.90 -25.91
CA GLU A 84 -8.62 -1.53 -25.51
C GLU A 84 -7.44 -0.97 -26.30
N TYR A 85 -6.36 -0.70 -25.56
CA TYR A 85 -5.15 -0.14 -26.17
C TYR A 85 -4.41 -1.18 -27.03
N LYS A 86 -4.45 -2.45 -26.62
CA LYS A 86 -4.01 -3.62 -27.38
C LYS A 86 -4.99 -4.76 -27.15
N ASP A 87 -4.98 -5.69 -28.09
CA ASP A 87 -5.80 -6.90 -28.07
C ASP A 87 -5.72 -7.61 -26.70
N ASN A 88 -6.88 -7.99 -26.18
CA ASN A 88 -7.09 -8.71 -24.91
C ASN A 88 -6.73 -7.96 -23.61
N LEU A 89 -6.30 -6.69 -23.64
CA LEU A 89 -6.00 -5.95 -22.42
C LEU A 89 -7.22 -5.68 -21.56
N HIS A 90 -8.42 -5.63 -22.15
CA HIS A 90 -9.66 -5.49 -21.39
C HIS A 90 -9.86 -6.65 -20.38
N GLN A 91 -9.28 -7.83 -20.63
CA GLN A 91 -9.33 -8.96 -19.69
C GLN A 91 -8.50 -8.70 -18.42
N VAL A 92 -7.35 -8.03 -18.56
CA VAL A 92 -6.50 -7.60 -17.45
C VAL A 92 -7.25 -6.59 -16.60
N SER A 93 -7.90 -5.60 -17.23
CA SER A 93 -8.70 -4.58 -16.55
C SER A 93 -9.80 -5.17 -15.68
N LYS A 94 -10.45 -6.27 -16.09
CA LYS A 94 -11.52 -6.94 -15.30
C LYS A 94 -11.01 -7.48 -13.96
N LYS A 95 -9.73 -7.87 -13.90
CA LYS A 95 -9.05 -8.40 -12.72
C LYS A 95 -8.51 -7.31 -11.78
N LEU A 96 -8.56 -6.03 -12.16
CA LEU A 96 -8.11 -4.93 -11.32
C LEU A 96 -9.10 -4.55 -10.20
N ARG A 97 -9.29 -5.44 -9.22
CA ARG A 97 -10.21 -5.26 -8.07
C ARG A 97 -9.45 -5.34 -6.75
N GLY A 98 -9.78 -4.46 -5.80
CA GLY A 98 -9.12 -4.41 -4.50
C GLY A 98 -7.77 -3.68 -4.52
N GLU A 99 -6.88 -4.03 -3.59
CA GLU A 99 -5.52 -3.47 -3.49
C GLU A 99 -4.56 -4.20 -4.43
N VAL A 100 -4.61 -3.83 -5.71
CA VAL A 100 -3.84 -4.46 -6.78
C VAL A 100 -3.01 -3.45 -7.54
N GLY A 101 -1.87 -3.92 -8.07
CA GLY A 101 -0.98 -3.17 -8.93
C GLY A 101 -0.64 -3.91 -10.21
N LEU A 102 0.05 -3.20 -11.11
CA LEU A 102 0.54 -3.72 -12.38
C LEU A 102 2.07 -3.75 -12.36
N LEU A 103 2.64 -4.84 -12.82
CA LEU A 103 4.07 -5.02 -13.03
C LEU A 103 4.32 -5.29 -14.52
N PHE A 104 5.09 -4.42 -15.15
CA PHE A 104 5.59 -4.58 -16.50
C PHE A 104 7.04 -5.05 -16.44
N THR A 105 7.35 -6.16 -17.10
CA THR A 105 8.69 -6.75 -17.06
C THR A 105 9.00 -7.53 -18.34
N ASN A 106 10.29 -7.72 -18.61
CA ASN A 106 10.79 -8.61 -19.65
C ASN A 106 11.26 -9.96 -19.10
N ARG A 107 11.19 -10.15 -17.77
CA ARG A 107 11.51 -11.40 -17.07
C ARG A 107 10.43 -12.45 -17.27
N THR A 108 10.80 -13.73 -17.17
CA THR A 108 9.84 -14.81 -17.37
C THR A 108 8.90 -14.95 -16.19
N LYS A 109 7.79 -15.66 -16.39
CA LYS A 109 6.79 -15.91 -15.36
C LYS A 109 7.39 -16.65 -14.16
N GLU A 110 8.31 -17.57 -14.41
CA GLU A 110 8.97 -18.40 -13.41
C GLU A 110 9.83 -17.54 -12.48
N GLU A 111 10.69 -16.68 -13.05
CA GLU A 111 11.54 -15.76 -12.28
C GLU A 111 10.70 -14.82 -11.40
N VAL A 112 9.62 -14.26 -11.96
CA VAL A 112 8.71 -13.37 -11.24
C VAL A 112 8.06 -14.11 -10.07
N ASN A 113 7.44 -15.27 -10.34
CA ASN A 113 6.76 -16.04 -9.31
C ASN A 113 7.71 -16.50 -8.21
N GLU A 114 8.90 -16.99 -8.56
CA GLU A 114 9.88 -17.46 -7.59
C GLU A 114 10.31 -16.33 -6.66
N TRP A 115 10.60 -15.14 -7.20
CA TRP A 115 11.02 -14.00 -6.40
C TRP A 115 9.90 -13.50 -5.46
N PHE A 116 8.68 -13.33 -5.97
CA PHE A 116 7.56 -12.84 -5.16
C PHE A 116 7.06 -13.86 -4.14
N THR A 117 7.26 -15.16 -4.37
CA THR A 117 6.94 -16.21 -3.38
C THR A 117 7.96 -16.22 -2.26
N LYS A 118 9.24 -15.99 -2.56
CA LYS A 118 10.31 -15.92 -1.55
C LYS A 118 10.29 -14.62 -0.75
N TYR A 119 9.83 -13.52 -1.36
CA TYR A 119 9.80 -12.23 -0.70
C TYR A 119 8.73 -12.18 0.40
N THR A 120 9.17 -12.22 1.66
CA THR A 120 8.31 -12.03 2.84
C THR A 120 8.98 -11.05 3.78
N GLU A 121 8.19 -10.12 4.32
CA GLU A 121 8.65 -9.10 5.24
C GLU A 121 7.74 -9.04 6.46
N MET A 122 8.34 -8.98 7.66
CA MET A 122 7.60 -8.79 8.89
C MET A 122 7.16 -7.33 9.02
N ASP A 123 5.90 -7.11 9.37
CA ASP A 123 5.35 -5.80 9.66
C ASP A 123 4.42 -5.87 10.87
N PHE A 124 4.20 -4.72 11.51
CA PHE A 124 3.27 -4.61 12.63
C PHE A 124 1.83 -4.92 12.18
N ALA A 125 1.10 -5.63 13.04
CA ALA A 125 -0.30 -5.94 12.81
C ALA A 125 -1.13 -4.65 12.70
N ARG A 126 -2.10 -4.65 11.78
CA ARG A 126 -3.11 -3.59 11.66
C ARG A 126 -4.41 -4.05 12.28
N ALA A 127 -5.18 -3.09 12.80
CA ALA A 127 -6.52 -3.36 13.31
C ALA A 127 -7.38 -4.03 12.22
N GLY A 128 -8.10 -5.07 12.58
CA GLY A 128 -8.92 -5.88 11.66
C GLY A 128 -8.20 -7.10 11.06
N ASN A 129 -6.88 -7.22 11.19
CA ASN A 129 -6.17 -8.43 10.78
C ASN A 129 -6.35 -9.55 11.82
N LYS A 130 -6.51 -10.80 11.38
CA LYS A 130 -6.47 -11.97 12.26
C LYS A 130 -5.04 -12.16 12.78
N ALA A 131 -4.87 -12.26 14.09
CA ALA A 131 -3.57 -12.50 14.70
C ALA A 131 -3.01 -13.86 14.24
N THR A 132 -1.75 -13.86 13.79
CA THR A 132 -1.03 -15.08 13.40
C THR A 132 -0.35 -15.75 14.59
N LEU A 133 -0.10 -14.99 15.66
CA LEU A 133 0.58 -15.43 16.87
C LEU A 133 -0.21 -14.97 18.10
N THR A 134 -0.23 -15.82 19.12
CA THR A 134 -0.71 -15.45 20.45
C THR A 134 0.40 -14.71 21.18
N VAL A 135 0.09 -13.55 21.76
CA VAL A 135 1.04 -12.76 22.57
C VAL A 135 0.60 -12.84 24.02
N SER A 136 1.43 -13.41 24.88
CA SER A 136 1.29 -13.40 26.34
C SER A 136 2.37 -12.51 26.95
N LEU A 137 2.02 -11.78 28.01
CA LEU A 137 2.95 -10.97 28.78
C LEU A 137 3.10 -11.59 30.16
N ASP A 138 4.34 -11.87 30.56
CA ASP A 138 4.66 -12.34 31.89
C ASP A 138 4.66 -11.17 32.90
N PRO A 139 4.29 -11.42 34.17
CA PRO A 139 4.33 -10.39 35.21
C PRO A 139 5.77 -9.92 35.45
N GLY A 140 5.97 -8.60 35.55
CA GLY A 140 7.29 -8.03 35.72
C GLY A 140 7.49 -6.62 35.15
N PRO A 141 8.72 -6.08 35.24
CA PRO A 141 9.03 -4.74 34.75
C PRO A 141 9.14 -4.72 33.22
N LEU A 142 8.32 -3.91 32.56
CA LEU A 142 8.37 -3.64 31.13
C LEU A 142 9.39 -2.52 30.83
N LYS A 143 10.68 -2.88 30.84
CA LYS A 143 11.79 -1.94 30.60
C LYS A 143 11.80 -1.32 29.20
N GLN A 144 11.07 -1.91 28.25
CA GLN A 144 10.95 -1.42 26.89
C GLN A 144 10.06 -0.18 26.75
N PHE A 145 9.25 0.15 27.76
CA PHE A 145 8.36 1.30 27.73
C PHE A 145 8.84 2.41 28.68
N PRO A 146 9.02 3.67 28.20
CA PRO A 146 9.17 4.82 29.08
C PRO A 146 7.98 5.00 30.02
N HIS A 147 8.25 5.57 31.20
CA HIS A 147 7.25 5.89 32.23
C HIS A 147 6.05 6.68 31.71
N SER A 148 6.25 7.57 30.71
CA SER A 148 5.21 8.41 30.13
C SER A 148 4.16 7.63 29.33
N MET A 149 4.46 6.41 28.89
CA MET A 149 3.50 5.55 28.18
C MET A 149 2.63 4.71 29.11
N GLU A 150 2.89 4.71 30.41
CA GLU A 150 2.11 3.94 31.40
C GLU A 150 0.59 4.27 31.34
N PRO A 151 0.16 5.55 31.29
CA PRO A 151 -1.27 5.85 31.21
C PRO A 151 -1.92 5.36 29.91
N GLN A 152 -1.16 5.35 28.80
CA GLN A 152 -1.65 4.86 27.51
C GLN A 152 -1.82 3.34 27.52
N LEU A 153 -0.87 2.60 28.10
CA LEU A 153 -0.95 1.14 28.25
C LEU A 153 -2.15 0.74 29.10
N ARG A 154 -2.38 1.46 30.22
CA ARG A 154 -3.57 1.27 31.05
C ARG A 154 -4.87 1.52 30.29
N GLN A 155 -4.92 2.58 29.47
CA GLN A 155 -6.08 2.88 28.63
C GLN A 155 -6.36 1.79 27.59
N LEU A 156 -5.32 1.09 27.11
CA LEU A 156 -5.44 -0.06 26.20
C LEU A 156 -5.88 -1.35 26.90
N GLY A 157 -6.12 -1.32 28.22
CA GLY A 157 -6.60 -2.46 29.00
C GLY A 157 -5.51 -3.33 29.63
N LEU A 158 -4.23 -2.90 29.58
CA LEU A 158 -3.16 -3.60 30.30
C LEU A 158 -3.18 -3.20 31.79
N PRO A 159 -3.10 -4.17 32.72
CA PRO A 159 -3.06 -3.89 34.15
C PRO A 159 -1.67 -3.40 34.58
N THR A 160 -1.27 -2.19 34.16
CA THR A 160 0.05 -1.63 34.49
C THR A 160 0.06 -0.74 35.72
N ALA A 161 1.19 -0.73 36.42
CA ALA A 161 1.51 0.18 37.51
C ALA A 161 2.94 0.72 37.39
N LEU A 162 3.16 1.96 37.84
CA LEU A 162 4.48 2.56 37.89
C LEU A 162 5.14 2.28 39.25
N LYS A 163 6.26 1.54 39.28
CA LYS A 163 7.05 1.29 40.49
C LYS A 163 8.50 1.68 40.24
N LYS A 164 9.02 2.61 41.05
CA LYS A 164 10.41 3.11 40.96
C LYS A 164 10.82 3.49 39.52
N GLU A 165 10.02 4.34 38.89
CA GLU A 165 10.22 4.87 37.52
C GLU A 165 10.13 3.82 36.38
N ALA A 166 9.87 2.56 36.69
CA ALA A 166 9.61 1.51 35.71
C ALA A 166 8.12 1.18 35.62
N VAL A 167 7.67 0.81 34.42
CA VAL A 167 6.32 0.26 34.16
C VAL A 167 6.33 -1.21 34.53
N TRP A 168 5.33 -1.67 35.29
CA TRP A 168 5.16 -3.08 35.68
C TRP A 168 3.80 -3.59 35.24
N VAL A 169 3.73 -4.85 34.83
CA VAL A 169 2.51 -5.66 34.67
C VAL A 169 2.41 -6.64 35.84
#